data_AF-A0A5A7RZA1-F1
#
_entry.id   AF-A0A5A7RZA1-F1
#
_cell.length_a   1.000
_cell.length_b   1.000
_cell.length_c   1.000
_cell.angle_alpha   90.00
_cell.angle_beta   90.00
_cell.angle_gamma   90.00
#
_symmetry.space_group_name_H-M   'P 1'
#
loop_
_entity.id
_entity.type
_entity.pdbx_description
1 polymer ?
#
loop_
_entity_poly.entity_id
_entity_poly.type
_entity_poly.pdbx_seq_one_letter_code
_entity_poly.pdbx_strand_id
1 'polypeptide(L)'
;MEDEDIIKFVKERVKKKEIEEVNEELKKWMEEHDIKEEKKDDEKEIIEGKCEICEIRDAKYRCIRCGKVACLSCFWTMLGICKECITEQMMKEWKEQRLQ
;
A
#
# COMPACT_ATOMS: atom_id res chain seq x y z
N MET A 1 5.33 -17.51 34.11
CA MET A 1 4.50 -16.69 33.21
C MET A 1 4.12 -17.60 32.08
N GLU A 2 2.92 -18.17 32.17
CA GLU A 2 2.42 -19.17 31.23
C GLU A 2 1.99 -18.46 29.95
N ASP A 3 2.18 -19.11 28.80
CA ASP A 3 1.94 -18.53 27.46
C ASP A 3 0.53 -17.93 27.31
N GLU A 4 -0.43 -18.37 28.13
CA GLU A 4 -1.79 -17.88 28.21
C GLU A 4 -1.90 -16.39 28.61
N ASP A 5 -1.04 -15.91 29.52
CA ASP A 5 -1.03 -14.51 29.97
C ASP A 5 -0.57 -13.57 28.86
N ILE A 6 0.40 -14.03 28.05
CA ILE A 6 0.93 -13.30 26.90
C ILE A 6 -0.15 -13.19 25.82
N ILE A 7 -0.87 -14.28 25.54
CA ILE A 7 -1.96 -14.32 24.55
C ILE A 7 -3.10 -13.38 24.96
N LYS A 8 -3.45 -13.33 26.25
CA LYS A 8 -4.49 -12.44 26.77
C LYS A 8 -4.11 -10.97 26.59
N PHE A 9 -2.86 -10.63 26.93
CA PHE A 9 -2.32 -9.27 26.78
C PHE A 9 -2.30 -8.79 25.33
N VAL A 10 -1.91 -9.66 24.39
CA VAL A 10 -1.92 -9.34 22.95
C VAL A 10 -3.35 -9.11 22.45
N LYS A 11 -4.31 -9.97 22.84
CA LYS A 11 -5.72 -9.84 22.44
C LYS A 11 -6.37 -8.56 22.94
N GLU A 12 -6.10 -8.14 24.18
CA GLU A 12 -6.60 -6.86 24.71
C GLU A 12 -6.06 -5.66 23.94
N ARG A 13 -4.78 -5.66 23.58
CA ARG A 13 -4.17 -4.56 22.81
C ARG A 13 -4.69 -4.48 21.37
N VAL A 14 -4.93 -5.62 20.72
CA VAL A 14 -5.50 -5.65 19.37
C VAL A 14 -6.92 -5.10 19.38
N LYS A 15 -7.76 -5.52 20.34
CA LYS A 15 -9.10 -4.93 20.52
C LYS A 15 -9.07 -3.41 20.77
N LYS A 16 -8.07 -2.93 21.51
CA LYS A 16 -7.92 -1.50 21.78
C LYS A 16 -7.52 -0.68 20.54
N LYS A 17 -6.84 -1.28 19.56
CA LYS A 17 -6.55 -0.65 18.26
C LYS A 17 -7.76 -0.59 17.34
N GLU A 18 -8.66 -1.58 17.42
CA GLU A 18 -9.92 -1.57 16.66
C GLU A 18 -10.96 -0.58 17.27
N ILE A 19 -10.77 -0.20 18.53
CA ILE A 19 -11.59 0.76 19.28
C ILE A 19 -10.73 1.98 19.67
N GLU A 20 -9.97 2.52 18.73
CA GLU A 20 -9.70 3.96 18.78
C GLU A 20 -10.88 4.61 18.05
N GLU A 21 -11.94 4.84 18.83
CA GLU A 21 -13.11 5.62 18.43
C GLU A 21 -12.64 6.83 17.64
N VAL A 22 -13.13 6.95 16.40
CA VAL A 22 -12.99 8.15 15.58
C VAL A 22 -13.23 9.37 16.47
N ASN A 23 -12.19 10.21 16.63
CA ASN A 23 -12.22 11.39 17.49
C ASN A 23 -13.49 12.20 17.17
N GLU A 24 -14.33 12.46 18.17
CA GLU A 24 -15.59 13.19 18.00
C GLU A 24 -15.38 14.58 17.38
N GLU A 25 -14.24 15.23 17.64
CA GLU A 25 -13.86 16.50 17.03
C GLU A 25 -13.70 16.39 15.51
N LEU A 26 -13.13 15.27 15.05
CA LEU A 26 -12.91 15.02 13.63
C LEU A 26 -14.25 14.83 12.89
N LYS A 27 -15.22 14.15 13.50
CA LYS A 27 -16.56 13.97 12.93
C LYS A 27 -17.27 15.29 12.72
N LYS A 28 -17.27 16.15 13.75
CA LYS A 28 -17.89 17.48 13.68
C LYS A 28 -17.24 18.34 12.59
N TRP A 29 -15.92 18.30 12.49
CA TRP A 29 -15.18 19.01 11.45
C TRP A 29 -15.54 18.51 10.04
N MET A 30 -15.66 17.19 9.84
CA MET A 30 -16.07 16.62 8.55
C MET A 30 -17.51 17.02 8.16
N GLU A 31 -18.44 17.06 9.10
CA GLU A 31 -19.84 17.50 8.89
C GLU A 31 -19.93 18.99 8.53
N GLU A 32 -19.18 19.85 9.22
CA GLU A 32 -19.12 21.30 8.93
C GLU A 32 -18.58 21.60 7.54
N HIS A 33 -17.70 20.75 7.02
CA HIS A 33 -17.02 20.92 5.74
C HIS A 33 -17.60 20.09 4.59
N ASP A 34 -18.73 19.41 4.78
CA ASP A 34 -19.37 18.48 3.80
C ASP A 34 -18.39 17.43 3.24
N ILE A 35 -17.45 16.97 4.07
CA ILE A 35 -16.45 15.96 3.68
C ILE A 35 -17.09 14.59 3.87
N LYS A 36 -17.49 13.99 2.75
CA LYS A 36 -18.01 12.62 2.73
C LYS A 36 -16.87 11.63 2.85
N GLU A 37 -16.99 10.71 3.81
CA GLU A 37 -16.10 9.59 3.94
C GLU A 37 -16.32 8.66 2.74
N GLU A 38 -15.45 8.74 1.73
CA GLU A 38 -15.45 7.77 0.65
C GLU A 38 -15.00 6.43 1.22
N LYS A 39 -15.93 5.49 1.33
CA LYS A 39 -15.59 4.07 1.50
C LYS A 39 -14.78 3.68 0.27
N LYS A 40 -13.45 3.66 0.40
CA LYS A 40 -12.62 2.88 -0.51
C LYS A 40 -13.01 1.44 -0.27
N ASP A 41 -13.89 0.91 -1.11
CA ASP A 41 -14.01 -0.53 -1.25
C ASP A 41 -12.62 -1.01 -1.65
N ASP A 42 -11.90 -1.60 -0.69
CA ASP A 42 -10.66 -2.33 -0.93
C ASP A 42 -11.00 -3.62 -1.70
N GLU A 43 -11.64 -3.50 -2.86
CA GLU A 43 -11.66 -4.55 -3.86
C GLU A 43 -10.20 -4.77 -4.27
N LYS A 44 -9.57 -5.70 -3.57
CA LYS A 44 -8.25 -6.22 -3.94
C LYS A 44 -8.40 -6.81 -5.32
N GLU A 45 -8.03 -6.06 -6.35
CA GLU A 45 -7.90 -6.59 -7.71
C GLU A 45 -7.09 -7.88 -7.63
N ILE A 46 -7.72 -9.00 -7.98
CA ILE A 46 -7.04 -10.29 -8.01
C ILE A 46 -6.13 -10.27 -9.23
N ILE A 47 -4.84 -10.11 -8.99
CA ILE A 47 -3.81 -10.17 -10.02
C ILE A 47 -3.37 -11.63 -10.12
N GLU A 48 -3.78 -12.29 -11.20
CA GLU A 48 -3.40 -13.67 -11.51
C GLU A 48 -2.38 -13.73 -12.65
N GLY A 49 -1.62 -14.82 -12.69
CA GLY A 49 -0.67 -15.11 -13.77
C GLY A 49 0.77 -14.70 -13.49
N LYS A 50 1.58 -14.72 -14.55
CA LYS A 50 3.03 -14.42 -14.48
C LYS A 50 3.31 -12.95 -14.75
N CYS A 51 4.44 -12.49 -14.24
CA CYS A 51 4.96 -11.17 -14.53
C CYS A 51 5.21 -10.99 -16.03
N GLU A 52 4.60 -9.99 -16.64
CA GLU A 52 4.74 -9.67 -18.07
C GLU A 52 6.11 -9.06 -18.46
N ILE A 53 7.03 -8.94 -17.50
CA ILE A 53 8.37 -8.36 -17.70
C ILE A 53 9.45 -9.42 -17.66
N CYS A 54 9.34 -10.38 -16.74
CA CYS A 54 10.35 -11.43 -16.58
C CYS A 54 9.82 -12.83 -16.88
N GLU A 55 8.50 -13.04 -16.92
CA GLU A 55 7.82 -14.32 -17.21
C GLU A 55 8.23 -15.52 -16.34
N ILE A 56 9.07 -15.29 -15.31
CA ILE A 56 9.59 -16.31 -14.41
C ILE A 56 8.71 -16.41 -13.15
N ARG A 57 8.37 -15.26 -12.56
CA ARG A 57 7.68 -15.15 -11.26
C ARG A 57 6.24 -14.73 -11.42
N ASP A 58 5.42 -15.07 -10.43
CA ASP A 58 4.02 -14.66 -10.38
C ASP A 58 3.89 -13.14 -10.24
N ALA A 59 2.91 -12.59 -10.94
CA ALA A 59 2.57 -11.19 -10.86
C ALA A 59 1.82 -10.91 -9.55
N LYS A 60 2.10 -9.74 -8.95
CA LYS A 60 1.47 -9.30 -7.70
C LYS A 60 0.98 -7.85 -7.74
N TYR A 61 1.43 -7.09 -8.73
CA TYR A 61 1.19 -5.65 -8.81
C TYR A 61 0.85 -5.23 -10.24
N ARG A 62 -0.04 -4.25 -10.40
CA ARG A 62 -0.36 -3.63 -11.69
C ARG A 62 0.32 -2.26 -11.78
N CYS A 63 0.99 -2.00 -12.91
CA CYS A 63 1.59 -0.70 -13.19
C CYS A 63 0.51 0.35 -13.47
N ILE A 64 0.51 1.45 -12.71
CA ILE A 64 -0.45 2.55 -12.92
C ILE A 64 -0.27 3.26 -14.26
N ARG A 65 0.92 3.16 -14.87
CA ARG A 65 1.28 3.87 -16.10
C ARG A 65 0.97 3.08 -17.37
N CYS A 66 1.28 1.79 -17.39
CA CYS A 66 1.11 0.94 -18.58
C CYS A 66 0.13 -0.21 -18.41
N GLY A 67 -0.43 -0.41 -17.22
CA GLY A 67 -1.40 -1.47 -16.93
C GLY A 67 -0.82 -2.88 -16.84
N LYS A 68 0.47 -3.09 -17.18
CA LYS A 68 1.12 -4.40 -17.09
C LYS A 68 1.17 -4.93 -15.66
N VAL A 69 1.08 -6.25 -15.51
CA VAL A 69 1.22 -6.95 -14.25
C VAL A 69 2.65 -7.43 -14.03
N ALA A 70 3.19 -7.15 -12.84
CA ALA A 70 4.60 -7.36 -12.52
C ALA A 70 4.79 -8.10 -11.18
N CYS A 71 5.88 -8.87 -11.11
CA CYS A 71 6.35 -9.43 -9.84
C CYS A 71 7.02 -8.35 -8.98
N LEU A 72 7.21 -8.63 -7.69
CA LEU A 72 7.80 -7.71 -6.73
C LEU A 72 9.15 -7.10 -7.17
N SER A 73 10.01 -7.85 -7.85
CA SER A 73 11.31 -7.31 -8.26
C SER A 73 11.28 -6.54 -9.58
N CYS A 74 10.22 -6.66 -10.37
CA CYS A 74 10.03 -5.89 -11.60
C CYS A 74 9.11 -4.68 -11.38
N PHE A 75 8.68 -4.46 -10.14
CA PHE A 75 7.76 -3.41 -9.73
C PHE A 75 8.40 -2.50 -8.69
N TRP A 76 8.22 -1.19 -8.84
CA TRP A 76 8.64 -0.19 -7.88
C TRP A 76 7.46 0.17 -6.99
N THR A 77 7.32 -0.52 -5.86
CA THR A 77 6.17 -0.37 -4.95
C THR A 77 5.95 1.07 -4.48
N MET A 78 7.03 1.81 -4.22
CA MET A 78 6.94 3.21 -3.79
C MET A 78 6.37 4.16 -4.86
N LEU A 79 6.45 3.78 -6.13
CA LEU A 79 6.06 4.61 -7.26
C LEU A 79 4.81 4.09 -7.97
N GLY A 80 4.42 2.84 -7.70
CA GLY A 80 3.32 2.18 -8.39
C GLY A 80 3.60 1.83 -9.86
N ILE A 81 4.87 1.85 -10.30
CA ILE A 81 5.25 1.64 -11.71
C ILE A 81 6.16 0.42 -11.89
N CYS A 82 6.16 -0.15 -13.09
CA CYS A 82 7.07 -1.24 -13.43
C CYS A 82 8.45 -0.76 -13.89
N LYS A 83 9.42 -1.68 -13.95
CA LYS A 83 10.80 -1.42 -14.44
C LYS A 83 10.86 -0.83 -15.86
N GLU A 84 9.90 -1.13 -16.72
CA GLU A 84 9.91 -0.58 -18.09
C GLU A 84 9.39 0.86 -18.14
N CYS A 85 8.62 1.28 -17.13
CA CYS A 85 8.03 2.61 -17.06
C CYS A 85 8.93 3.65 -16.39
N ILE A 86 10.03 3.24 -15.75
CA ILE A 86 11.03 4.17 -15.23
C ILE A 86 12.01 4.50 -16.36
N THR A 87 12.12 5.78 -16.72
CA THR A 87 13.08 6.20 -17.75
C THR A 87 14.47 6.35 -17.14
N GLU A 88 15.51 6.19 -17.97
CA GLU A 88 16.89 6.45 -17.53
C GLU A 88 17.10 7.90 -17.05
N GLN A 89 16.36 8.85 -17.61
CA GLN A 89 16.36 10.25 -17.17
C GLN A 89 15.83 10.40 -15.73
N MET A 90 14.69 9.79 -15.40
CA MET A 90 14.15 9.82 -14.03
C MET A 90 15.13 9.22 -13.02
N MET A 91 15.83 8.14 -13.40
CA MET A 91 16.87 7.53 -12.56
C MET A 91 18.10 8.43 -12.39
N LYS A 92 18.50 9.20 -13.41
CA LYS A 92 19.62 10.15 -13.31
C LYS A 92 19.29 11.31 -12.38
N GLU A 93 18.14 11.94 -12.56
CA GLU A 93 17.70 13.07 -11.73
C GLU A 93 17.63 12.67 -10.24
N TRP A 94 17.19 11.45 -9.93
CA TRP A 94 17.13 10.96 -8.55
C TRP A 94 18.49 10.59 -7.95
N LYS A 95 19.46 10.16 -8.77
CA LYS A 95 20.84 9.94 -8.30
C LYS A 95 21.53 11.25 -7.97
N GLU A 96 21.29 12.29 -8.75
CA GLU A 96 21.89 13.61 -8.53
C GLU A 96 21.34 14.28 -7.27
N GLN A 97 20.04 14.11 -6.97
CA GLN A 97 19.44 14.65 -5.74
C GLN A 97 19.88 13.95 -4.44
N ARG A 98 20.47 12.74 -4.51
CA ARG A 98 21.00 12.04 -3.32
C ARG A 98 22.44 12.43 -2.93
N LEU A 99 23.08 13.30 -3.71
CA LEU A 99 24.47 13.74 -3.54
C LEU A 99 24.60 15.20 -3.09
N GLN A 100 23.50 15.87 -2.74
CA GLN A 100 23.47 17.18 -2.08
C GLN A 100 23.06 17.02 -0.62
#